data_AF-A0A1V4YH59-F1
#
_entry.id   AF-A0A1V4YH59-F1
#
_cell.length_a   1.000
_cell.length_b   1.000
_cell.length_c   1.000
_cell.angle_alpha   90.00
_cell.angle_beta   90.00
_cell.angle_gamma   90.00
#
_symmetry.space_group_name_H-M   'P 1'
#
loop_
_entity.id
_entity.type
_entity.pdbx_description
1 polymer ?
#
loop_
_entity_poly.entity_id
_entity_poly.type
_entity_poly.pdbx_seq_one_letter_code
_entity_poly.pdbx_strand_id
1 'polypeptide(L)'
;MGGKHRKIDVLIKNLLSNGDKFGWELESTVLSEKIPKHGEEINDIRKAFYYALNKLLENEKIKIIDYKPRGLIKQSFSPHSFLFTLSERLTRPDIKELLNNMDKNIDSYRKIRELFKEKLSHLYDFEDEKWDYLKTWIFHATPQQITNFLGTTYDLKKIENKLNNMNFEQKQALYSVKNLKEGQKPNEMEKYIFTLFNNRLKDEYHVALLLEHLSRYSDKENMRLWFYPCTPEEYDNLLTEHNYLPDALLPDEVGPNPDTPQEERTLTLNGTMDIMLYNYYQVDIDGIWSKDLALSFAGFYPIHRTFGDDLDFAFEYTMDIMSLYTENDQKLFNNILAKALSDEPGSLQVLSKFWKKMEKISYDDRLTQILGILSKSPNRFPF
;
A
#
# COMPACT_ATOMS: atom_id res chain seq x y z
N MET A 1 45.38 4.06 24.52
CA MET A 1 44.59 3.70 25.72
C MET A 1 43.38 2.89 25.27
N GLY A 2 43.39 1.57 25.46
CA GLY A 2 42.41 0.65 24.90
C GLY A 2 41.67 -0.17 25.97
N GLY A 3 40.44 -0.59 25.63
CA GLY A 3 39.95 -1.92 26.03
C GLY A 3 38.80 -2.07 27.04
N LYS A 4 38.19 -1.04 27.64
CA LYS A 4 37.24 -1.27 28.76
C LYS A 4 35.88 -0.57 28.75
N HIS A 5 35.39 -0.11 27.61
CA HIS A 5 33.94 0.02 27.38
C HIS A 5 33.50 -1.12 26.46
N ARG A 6 33.20 -2.31 27.01
CA ARG A 6 32.35 -3.28 26.29
C ARG A 6 31.08 -2.53 25.90
N LYS A 7 30.95 -2.22 24.62
CA LYS A 7 29.80 -1.62 23.93
C LYS A 7 28.48 -2.01 24.59
N ILE A 8 27.76 -1.05 25.20
CA ILE A 8 26.47 -1.31 25.88
C ILE A 8 25.46 -1.91 24.88
N ASP A 9 25.54 -1.52 23.62
CA ASP A 9 24.83 -2.09 22.48
C ASP A 9 25.08 -3.60 22.32
N VAL A 10 26.32 -4.08 22.50
CA VAL A 10 26.63 -5.52 22.44
C VAL A 10 26.02 -6.26 23.62
N LEU A 11 26.05 -5.65 24.82
CA LEU A 11 25.42 -6.24 26.00
C LEU A 11 23.90 -6.35 25.83
N ILE A 12 23.24 -5.30 25.35
CA ILE A 12 21.80 -5.30 25.04
C ILE A 12 21.47 -6.42 24.04
N LYS A 13 22.24 -6.53 22.94
CA LYS A 13 22.04 -7.58 21.94
C LYS A 13 22.17 -8.99 22.54
N ASN A 14 23.22 -9.24 23.32
CA ASN A 14 23.42 -10.55 23.96
C ASN A 14 22.31 -10.91 24.94
N LEU A 15 21.78 -9.92 25.69
CA LEU A 15 20.64 -10.14 26.58
C LEU A 15 19.39 -10.53 25.79
N LEU A 16 19.16 -9.88 24.66
CA LEU A 16 18.04 -10.17 23.77
C LEU A 16 18.23 -11.45 22.94
N SER A 17 19.46 -11.93 22.74
CA SER A 17 19.73 -13.28 22.18
C SER A 17 19.19 -14.40 23.06
N ASN A 18 18.99 -14.13 24.35
CA ASN A 18 18.46 -15.10 25.32
C ASN A 18 16.95 -14.93 25.58
N GLY A 19 16.25 -14.26 24.66
CA GLY A 19 14.80 -14.04 24.70
C GLY A 19 14.43 -12.58 24.97
N ASP A 20 13.13 -12.32 24.87
CA ASP A 20 12.57 -10.96 24.95
C ASP A 20 12.76 -10.37 26.36
N LYS A 21 13.08 -9.07 26.42
CA LYS A 21 13.34 -8.36 27.68
C LYS A 21 12.67 -7.01 27.69
N PHE A 22 12.05 -6.67 28.81
CA PHE A 22 11.57 -5.32 29.02
C PHE A 22 12.75 -4.35 29.18
N GLY A 23 12.55 -3.09 28.82
CA GLY A 23 13.59 -2.07 28.96
C GLY A 23 14.12 -1.90 30.39
N TRP A 24 13.31 -2.19 31.41
CA TRP A 24 13.76 -2.17 32.81
C TRP A 24 14.68 -3.34 33.17
N GLU A 25 14.48 -4.51 32.56
CA GLU A 25 15.37 -5.66 32.73
C GLU A 25 16.71 -5.37 32.07
N LEU A 26 16.67 -4.85 30.84
CA LEU A 26 17.88 -4.44 30.12
C LEU A 26 18.67 -3.37 30.88
N GLU A 27 18.00 -2.30 31.35
CA GLU A 27 18.66 -1.23 32.11
C GLU A 27 19.25 -1.77 33.42
N SER A 28 18.49 -2.57 34.18
CA SER A 28 18.94 -3.12 35.46
C SER A 28 20.16 -4.02 35.29
N THR A 29 20.17 -4.89 34.26
CA THR A 29 21.33 -5.74 33.98
C THR A 29 22.53 -4.93 33.53
N VAL A 30 22.34 -3.94 32.64
CA VAL A 30 23.43 -3.04 32.20
C VAL A 30 24.02 -2.28 33.39
N LEU A 31 23.20 -1.75 34.30
CA LEU A 31 23.66 -1.06 35.51
C LEU A 31 24.40 -1.99 36.47
N SER A 32 23.97 -3.25 36.58
CA SER A 32 24.63 -4.25 37.45
C SER A 32 25.99 -4.71 36.90
N GLU A 33 26.12 -4.86 35.58
CA GLU A 33 27.35 -5.32 34.93
C GLU A 33 28.36 -4.19 34.69
N LYS A 34 27.90 -2.94 34.62
CA LYS A 34 28.73 -1.75 34.52
C LYS A 34 28.90 -1.12 35.89
N ILE A 35 29.77 -1.70 36.71
CA ILE A 35 30.15 -1.09 38.00
C ILE A 35 30.84 0.26 37.70
N PRO A 36 30.31 1.40 38.18
CA PRO A 36 30.95 2.68 37.98
C PRO A 36 32.34 2.65 38.62
N LYS A 37 33.37 3.02 37.86
CA LYS A 37 34.67 3.33 38.47
C LYS A 37 34.56 4.67 39.20
N HIS A 38 35.39 4.87 40.22
CA HIS A 38 35.43 6.13 40.98
C HIS A 38 35.29 7.35 40.07
N GLY A 39 34.18 8.07 40.23
CA GLY A 39 33.87 9.30 39.48
C GLY A 39 32.88 9.16 38.32
N GLU A 40 32.50 7.96 37.88
CA GLU A 40 31.38 7.78 36.94
C GLU A 40 30.04 7.82 37.69
N GLU A 41 29.20 8.79 37.38
CA GLU A 41 27.85 8.83 37.94
C GLU A 41 26.97 7.75 37.30
N ILE A 42 26.15 7.06 38.10
CA ILE A 42 25.11 6.12 37.61
C ILE A 42 24.27 6.74 36.50
N ASN A 43 24.08 8.07 36.55
CA ASN A 43 23.37 8.85 35.55
C ASN A 43 24.03 8.79 34.15
N ASP A 44 25.35 8.72 34.06
CA ASP A 44 26.05 8.66 32.78
C ASP A 44 25.91 7.28 32.13
N ILE A 45 25.89 6.21 32.93
CA ILE A 45 25.62 4.86 32.45
C ILE A 45 24.17 4.74 31.94
N ARG A 46 23.19 5.35 32.64
CA ARG A 46 21.80 5.42 32.17
C ARG A 46 21.66 6.19 30.85
N LYS A 47 22.31 7.34 30.72
CA LYS A 47 22.33 8.11 29.46
C LYS A 47 22.93 7.27 28.32
N ALA A 48 24.03 6.57 28.57
CA ALA A 48 24.68 5.71 27.59
C ALA A 48 23.81 4.50 27.21
N PHE A 49 23.06 3.94 28.16
CA PHE A 49 22.05 2.91 27.90
C PHE A 49 20.94 3.42 26.97
N TYR A 50 20.32 4.57 27.28
CA TYR A 50 19.28 5.14 26.42
C TYR A 50 19.80 5.46 25.02
N TYR A 51 21.01 6.02 24.93
CA TYR A 51 21.64 6.28 23.63
C TYR A 51 21.88 4.99 22.84
N ALA A 52 22.40 3.93 23.48
CA ALA A 52 22.63 2.65 22.82
C ALA A 52 21.32 1.98 22.39
N LEU A 53 20.29 2.02 23.24
CA LEU A 53 18.97 1.47 22.95
C LEU A 53 18.31 2.19 21.77
N ASN A 54 18.30 3.54 21.78
CA ASN A 54 17.79 4.34 20.67
C ASN A 54 18.56 4.05 19.39
N LYS A 55 19.90 4.00 19.44
CA LYS A 55 20.72 3.65 18.29
C LYS A 55 20.40 2.25 17.75
N LEU A 56 20.14 1.27 18.62
CA LEU A 56 19.77 -0.08 18.18
C LEU A 56 18.38 -0.12 17.55
N LEU A 57 17.43 0.68 18.05
CA LEU A 57 16.10 0.84 17.45
C LEU A 57 16.16 1.58 16.10
N GLU A 58 16.89 2.69 16.04
CA GLU A 58 17.11 3.50 14.83
C GLU A 58 17.79 2.69 13.72
N ASN A 59 18.72 1.81 14.08
CA ASN A 59 19.38 0.90 13.14
C ASN A 59 18.64 -0.44 13.01
N GLU A 60 17.42 -0.55 13.53
CA GLU A 60 16.54 -1.72 13.44
C GLU A 60 17.20 -3.06 13.85
N LYS A 61 18.22 -3.01 14.72
CA LYS A 61 18.90 -4.20 15.26
C LYS A 61 18.15 -4.81 16.45
N ILE A 62 17.17 -4.08 16.99
CA ILE A 62 16.17 -4.55 17.95
C ILE A 62 14.81 -3.95 17.55
N LYS A 63 13.70 -4.54 18.00
CA LYS A 63 12.35 -4.00 17.78
C LYS A 63 11.52 -4.03 19.07
N ILE A 64 10.55 -3.12 19.17
CA ILE A 64 9.53 -3.12 20.23
C ILE A 64 8.41 -4.07 19.79
N ILE A 65 8.03 -5.00 20.65
CA ILE A 65 6.99 -6.00 20.34
C ILE A 65 5.79 -5.96 21.27
N ASP A 66 5.91 -5.34 22.45
CA ASP A 66 4.81 -5.20 23.39
C ASP A 66 5.01 -3.98 24.30
N TYR A 67 3.93 -3.55 24.95
CA TYR A 67 3.91 -2.45 25.91
C TYR A 67 3.13 -2.83 27.17
N LYS A 68 3.81 -2.77 28.32
CA LYS A 68 3.20 -2.97 29.64
C LYS A 68 3.38 -1.71 30.49
N PRO A 69 2.32 -0.91 30.69
CA PRO A 69 2.42 0.33 31.46
C PRO A 69 2.82 0.05 32.91
N ARG A 70 3.82 0.77 33.41
CA ARG A 70 4.17 0.82 34.84
C ARG A 70 3.84 2.20 35.42
N GLY A 71 2.71 2.32 36.12
CA GLY A 71 2.31 3.51 36.88
C GLY A 71 1.50 4.58 36.12
N LEU A 72 1.25 5.71 36.79
CA LEU A 72 0.55 6.87 36.22
C LEU A 72 1.37 7.47 35.07
N ILE A 73 0.77 7.47 33.87
CA ILE A 73 1.37 7.88 32.60
C ILE A 73 1.82 9.34 32.68
N LYS A 74 3.13 9.58 32.80
CA LYS A 74 3.74 10.87 32.41
C LYS A 74 4.24 10.73 30.97
N GLN A 75 3.89 11.68 30.12
CA GLN A 75 4.07 11.74 28.66
C GLN A 75 5.53 11.69 28.13
N SER A 76 6.52 11.30 28.93
CA SER A 76 7.90 11.11 28.48
C SER A 76 8.15 9.66 28.08
N PHE A 77 8.60 9.43 26.84
CA PHE A 77 9.00 8.12 26.33
C PHE A 77 9.94 7.42 27.33
N SER A 78 9.47 6.33 27.94
CA SER A 78 10.24 5.55 28.90
C SER A 78 10.42 4.13 28.37
N PRO A 79 11.66 3.71 28.06
CA PRO A 79 11.91 2.37 27.52
C PRO A 79 11.50 1.26 28.48
N HIS A 80 11.35 1.56 29.78
CA HIS A 80 10.97 0.60 30.80
C HIS A 80 9.65 -0.10 30.56
N SER A 81 8.69 0.54 29.89
CA SER A 81 7.38 -0.07 29.65
C SER A 81 7.33 -0.90 28.37
N PHE A 82 8.38 -0.87 27.54
CA PHE A 82 8.42 -1.60 26.27
C PHE A 82 9.14 -2.94 26.43
N LEU A 83 8.60 -3.97 25.77
CA LEU A 83 9.24 -5.27 25.55
C LEU A 83 10.04 -5.21 24.25
N PHE A 84 11.31 -5.57 24.34
CA PHE A 84 12.23 -5.58 23.21
C PHE A 84 12.60 -7.01 22.84
N THR A 85 12.86 -7.23 21.55
CA THR A 85 13.46 -8.47 21.02
C THR A 85 14.58 -8.14 20.03
N LEU A 86 15.44 -9.12 19.74
CA LEU A 86 16.42 -8.98 18.66
C LEU A 86 15.72 -8.86 17.32
N SER A 87 16.30 -8.04 16.45
CA SER A 87 15.88 -7.93 15.06
C SER A 87 17.04 -8.41 14.19
N GLU A 88 16.87 -9.57 13.56
CA GLU A 88 17.77 -10.10 12.53
C GLU A 88 17.50 -9.48 11.15
N ARG A 89 16.69 -8.41 11.11
CA ARG A 89 16.28 -7.76 9.88
C ARG A 89 17.48 -7.32 9.06
N LEU A 90 17.44 -7.64 7.76
CA LEU A 90 18.41 -7.12 6.81
C LEU A 90 18.05 -5.67 6.52
N THR A 91 18.85 -4.76 7.09
CA THR A 91 18.67 -3.32 6.89
C THR A 91 19.15 -2.93 5.50
N ARG A 92 18.68 -1.79 4.98
CA ARG A 92 19.16 -1.27 3.69
C ARG A 92 20.70 -1.17 3.61
N PRO A 93 21.43 -0.70 4.64
CA PRO A 93 22.90 -0.74 4.64
C PRO A 93 23.48 -2.15 4.48
N ASP A 94 22.94 -3.15 5.19
CA ASP A 94 23.42 -4.53 5.13
C ASP A 94 23.24 -5.10 3.70
N ILE A 95 22.07 -4.87 3.09
CA ILE A 95 21.78 -5.32 1.72
C ILE A 95 22.61 -4.58 0.69
N LYS A 96 22.81 -3.27 0.87
CA LYS A 96 23.65 -2.47 -0.02
C LYS A 96 25.09 -2.96 -0.01
N GLU A 97 25.62 -3.36 1.14
CA GLU A 97 26.94 -3.98 1.23
C GLU A 97 27.00 -5.30 0.44
N LEU A 98 25.98 -6.15 0.56
CA LEU A 98 25.89 -7.39 -0.21
C LEU A 98 25.82 -7.11 -1.72
N LEU A 99 24.95 -6.19 -2.16
CA LEU A 99 24.79 -5.79 -3.56
C LEU A 99 26.10 -5.26 -4.17
N ASN A 100 26.82 -4.40 -3.45
CA ASN A 100 28.09 -3.85 -3.94
C ASN A 100 29.22 -4.89 -4.04
N ASN A 101 29.06 -6.04 -3.40
CA ASN A 101 30.06 -7.09 -3.34
C ASN A 101 29.71 -8.32 -4.20
N MET A 102 28.58 -8.33 -4.92
CA MET A 102 28.13 -9.52 -5.67
C MET A 102 29.16 -9.98 -6.70
N ASP A 103 29.77 -9.05 -7.46
CA ASP A 103 30.75 -9.39 -8.50
C ASP A 103 32.05 -9.97 -7.95
N LYS A 104 32.32 -9.76 -6.65
CA LYS A 104 33.59 -10.11 -5.99
C LYS A 104 33.44 -11.25 -5.00
N ASN A 105 32.21 -11.58 -4.60
CA ASN A 105 31.93 -12.53 -3.55
C ASN A 105 30.70 -13.38 -3.90
N ILE A 106 30.96 -14.66 -4.20
CA ILE A 106 29.92 -15.64 -4.54
C ILE A 106 28.89 -15.82 -3.42
N ASP A 107 29.29 -15.66 -2.15
CA ASP A 107 28.35 -15.73 -1.03
C ASP A 107 27.42 -14.52 -1.00
N SER A 108 27.91 -13.33 -1.35
CA SER A 108 27.07 -12.13 -1.46
C SER A 108 26.07 -12.27 -2.60
N TYR A 109 26.53 -12.74 -3.76
CA TYR A 109 25.66 -13.01 -4.92
C TYR A 109 24.56 -14.03 -4.55
N ARG A 110 24.94 -15.17 -3.97
CA ARG A 110 23.98 -16.20 -3.54
C ARG A 110 22.96 -15.65 -2.53
N LYS A 111 23.40 -14.85 -1.55
CA LYS A 111 22.50 -14.25 -0.56
C LYS A 111 21.51 -13.27 -1.18
N ILE A 112 21.95 -12.40 -2.09
CA ILE A 112 21.06 -11.47 -2.77
C ILE A 112 20.07 -12.21 -3.67
N ARG A 113 20.54 -13.24 -4.40
CA ARG A 113 19.66 -14.05 -5.25
C ARG A 113 18.52 -14.69 -4.45
N GLU A 114 18.84 -15.36 -3.34
CA GLU A 114 17.82 -15.98 -2.51
C GLU A 114 16.89 -14.95 -1.86
N LEU A 115 17.42 -13.83 -1.37
CA LEU A 115 16.59 -12.75 -0.81
C LEU A 115 15.68 -12.12 -1.87
N PHE A 116 16.16 -11.95 -3.10
CA PHE A 116 15.36 -11.44 -4.20
C PHE A 116 14.21 -12.38 -4.54
N LYS A 117 14.49 -13.68 -4.65
CA LYS A 117 13.47 -14.70 -4.90
C LYS A 117 12.40 -14.71 -3.83
N GLU A 118 12.82 -14.72 -2.56
CA GLU A 118 11.90 -14.67 -1.41
C GLU A 118 11.01 -13.42 -1.49
N LYS A 119 11.60 -12.24 -1.67
CA LYS A 119 10.85 -10.97 -1.72
C LYS A 119 9.94 -10.87 -2.95
N LEU A 120 10.34 -11.42 -4.09
CA LEU A 120 9.52 -11.46 -5.30
C LEU A 120 8.35 -12.44 -5.13
N SER A 121 8.56 -13.60 -4.49
CA SER A 121 7.47 -14.51 -4.11
C SER A 121 6.45 -13.79 -3.22
N HIS A 122 6.90 -13.11 -2.17
CA HIS A 122 6.03 -12.33 -1.30
C HIS A 122 5.29 -11.22 -2.04
N LEU A 123 5.90 -10.63 -3.08
CA LEU A 123 5.21 -9.65 -3.92
C LEU A 123 4.09 -10.30 -4.73
N TYR A 124 4.30 -11.50 -5.28
CA TYR A 124 3.25 -12.22 -6.01
C TYR A 124 2.09 -12.62 -5.11
N ASP A 125 2.37 -13.16 -3.92
CA ASP A 125 1.33 -13.46 -2.93
C ASP A 125 0.53 -12.20 -2.56
N PHE A 126 1.23 -11.08 -2.34
CA PHE A 126 0.61 -9.80 -2.03
C PHE A 126 -0.27 -9.25 -3.17
N GLU A 127 0.19 -9.35 -4.43
CA GLU A 127 -0.61 -8.89 -5.57
C GLU A 127 -1.80 -9.85 -5.82
N ASP A 128 -1.66 -11.16 -5.55
CA ASP A 128 -2.73 -12.17 -5.60
C ASP A 128 -3.84 -11.82 -4.61
N GLU A 129 -3.48 -11.59 -3.35
CA GLU A 129 -4.41 -11.19 -2.31
C GLU A 129 -5.17 -9.90 -2.67
N LYS A 130 -4.47 -8.89 -3.22
CA LYS A 130 -5.12 -7.65 -3.68
C LYS A 130 -6.11 -7.90 -4.80
N TRP A 131 -5.74 -8.77 -5.74
CA TRP A 131 -6.57 -9.05 -6.91
C TRP A 131 -7.82 -9.82 -6.52
N ASP A 132 -7.67 -10.79 -5.63
CA ASP A 132 -8.78 -11.56 -5.07
C ASP A 132 -9.70 -10.67 -4.24
N TYR A 133 -9.15 -9.75 -3.43
CA TYR A 133 -9.92 -8.71 -2.76
C TYR A 133 -10.77 -7.93 -3.78
N LEU A 134 -10.13 -7.35 -4.80
CA LEU A 134 -10.83 -6.56 -5.81
C LEU A 134 -11.94 -7.34 -6.53
N LYS A 135 -11.66 -8.59 -6.93
CA LYS A 135 -12.63 -9.48 -7.59
C LYS A 135 -13.80 -9.89 -6.68
N THR A 136 -13.54 -9.99 -5.38
CA THR A 136 -14.55 -10.33 -4.37
C THR A 136 -15.48 -9.16 -4.12
N TRP A 137 -14.94 -7.94 -4.07
CA TRP A 137 -15.68 -6.74 -3.67
C TRP A 137 -16.33 -5.98 -4.83
N ILE A 138 -15.95 -6.25 -6.08
CA ILE A 138 -16.65 -5.70 -7.24
C ILE A 138 -18.02 -6.36 -7.43
N PHE A 139 -19.04 -5.55 -7.69
CA PHE A 139 -20.40 -5.97 -8.02
C PHE A 139 -21.04 -5.01 -9.03
N HIS A 140 -22.21 -5.39 -9.54
CA HIS A 140 -23.00 -4.53 -10.42
C HIS A 140 -24.46 -4.41 -9.98
N ALA A 141 -25.11 -3.32 -10.39
CA ALA A 141 -26.55 -3.11 -10.20
C ALA A 141 -27.19 -2.47 -11.44
N THR A 142 -28.46 -2.79 -11.70
CA THR A 142 -29.25 -2.10 -12.73
C THR A 142 -29.80 -0.76 -12.19
N PRO A 143 -30.16 0.19 -13.07
CA PRO A 143 -30.78 1.44 -12.65
C PRO A 143 -32.01 1.23 -11.75
N GLN A 144 -32.84 0.24 -12.05
CA GLN A 144 -34.02 -0.08 -11.24
C GLN A 144 -33.66 -0.61 -9.85
N GLN A 145 -32.61 -1.44 -9.73
CA GLN A 145 -32.14 -1.89 -8.43
C GLN A 145 -31.65 -0.70 -7.60
N ILE A 146 -30.86 0.18 -8.21
CA ILE A 146 -30.35 1.39 -7.54
C ILE A 146 -31.50 2.27 -7.05
N THR A 147 -32.49 2.59 -7.90
CA THR A 147 -33.62 3.43 -7.49
C THR A 147 -34.47 2.77 -6.41
N ASN A 148 -34.68 1.45 -6.47
CA ASN A 148 -35.39 0.73 -5.41
C ASN A 148 -34.66 0.80 -4.07
N PHE A 149 -33.34 0.55 -4.05
CA PHE A 149 -32.53 0.63 -2.83
C PHE A 149 -32.48 2.04 -2.25
N LEU A 150 -32.34 3.05 -3.09
CA LEU A 150 -32.33 4.43 -2.61
C LEU A 150 -33.71 4.91 -2.17
N GLY A 151 -34.78 4.45 -2.83
CA GLY A 151 -36.16 4.82 -2.53
C GLY A 151 -36.67 4.30 -1.19
N THR A 152 -36.05 3.23 -0.66
CA THR A 152 -36.35 2.75 0.69
C THR A 152 -35.71 3.60 1.79
N THR A 153 -34.65 4.35 1.47
CA THR A 153 -33.82 5.03 2.47
C THR A 153 -33.88 6.55 2.39
N TYR A 154 -34.08 7.11 1.20
CA TYR A 154 -34.09 8.55 0.96
C TYR A 154 -35.39 9.00 0.28
N ASP A 155 -35.71 10.29 0.47
CA ASP A 155 -36.80 10.94 -0.28
C ASP A 155 -36.34 11.23 -1.72
N LEU A 156 -36.37 10.20 -2.56
CA LEU A 156 -35.94 10.28 -3.95
C LEU A 156 -36.71 11.33 -4.74
N LYS A 157 -38.02 11.46 -4.51
CA LYS A 157 -38.86 12.43 -5.23
C LYS A 157 -38.39 13.87 -5.01
N LYS A 158 -37.96 14.21 -3.79
CA LYS A 158 -37.36 15.51 -3.48
C LYS A 158 -36.06 15.72 -4.27
N ILE A 159 -35.20 14.70 -4.35
CA ILE A 159 -33.90 14.78 -5.06
C ILE A 159 -34.13 14.89 -6.58
N GLU A 160 -35.00 14.07 -7.15
CA GLU A 160 -35.38 14.11 -8.56
C GLU A 160 -35.98 15.47 -8.94
N ASN A 161 -36.85 16.04 -8.10
CA ASN A 161 -37.39 17.38 -8.32
C ASN A 161 -36.27 18.45 -8.36
N LYS A 162 -35.24 18.35 -7.51
CA LYS A 162 -34.08 19.26 -7.57
C LYS A 162 -33.35 19.09 -8.89
N LEU A 163 -33.06 17.86 -9.31
CA LEU A 163 -32.37 17.54 -10.57
C LEU A 163 -33.12 18.03 -11.81
N ASN A 164 -34.45 17.85 -11.84
CA ASN A 164 -35.29 18.28 -12.96
C ASN A 164 -35.34 19.80 -13.12
N ASN A 165 -35.17 20.55 -12.02
CA ASN A 165 -35.10 22.00 -12.04
C ASN A 165 -33.70 22.54 -12.39
N MET A 166 -32.68 21.68 -12.48
CA MET A 166 -31.34 22.12 -12.84
C MET A 166 -31.20 22.33 -14.34
N ASN A 167 -30.60 23.46 -14.70
CA ASN A 167 -30.14 23.70 -16.05
C ASN A 167 -28.86 22.89 -16.37
N PHE A 168 -28.40 22.95 -17.62
CA PHE A 168 -27.24 22.21 -18.08
C PHE A 168 -25.94 22.58 -17.32
N GLU A 169 -25.70 23.87 -17.07
CA GLU A 169 -24.51 24.35 -16.35
C GLU A 169 -24.49 23.84 -14.89
N GLN A 170 -25.65 23.82 -14.23
CA GLN A 170 -25.81 23.29 -12.87
C GLN A 170 -25.58 21.77 -12.85
N LYS A 171 -26.12 21.04 -13.82
CA LYS A 171 -25.85 19.60 -13.99
C LYS A 171 -24.37 19.33 -14.25
N GLN A 172 -23.68 20.16 -15.03
CA GLN A 172 -22.23 20.04 -15.22
C GLN A 172 -21.46 20.30 -13.92
N ALA A 173 -21.85 21.33 -13.17
CA ALA A 173 -21.24 21.63 -11.87
C ALA A 173 -21.44 20.49 -10.85
N LEU A 174 -22.57 19.77 -10.92
CA LEU A 174 -22.77 18.56 -10.10
C LEU A 174 -21.64 17.53 -10.29
N TYR A 175 -21.13 17.34 -11.51
CA TYR A 175 -20.01 16.43 -11.77
C TYR A 175 -18.65 17.03 -11.39
N SER A 176 -18.47 18.35 -11.53
CA SER A 176 -17.20 19.00 -11.19
C SER A 176 -16.92 18.94 -9.69
N VAL A 177 -17.98 19.05 -8.89
CA VAL A 177 -17.92 18.97 -7.42
C VAL A 177 -17.29 17.65 -6.94
N LYS A 178 -17.56 16.51 -7.61
CA LYS A 178 -16.97 15.19 -7.27
C LYS A 178 -15.44 15.21 -7.40
N ASN A 179 -14.93 16.03 -8.32
CA ASN A 179 -13.52 16.07 -8.70
C ASN A 179 -12.74 17.20 -8.00
N LEU A 180 -13.35 17.90 -7.05
CA LEU A 180 -12.67 18.91 -6.26
C LEU A 180 -11.59 18.26 -5.41
N LYS A 181 -10.32 18.62 -5.67
CA LYS A 181 -9.18 18.13 -4.89
C LYS A 181 -9.15 18.81 -3.52
N GLU A 182 -8.55 18.12 -2.56
CA GLU A 182 -8.32 18.67 -1.23
C GLU A 182 -7.62 20.06 -1.32
N GLY A 183 -8.17 21.05 -0.60
CA GLY A 183 -7.66 22.42 -0.60
C GLY A 183 -8.12 23.31 -1.77
N GLN A 184 -8.81 22.77 -2.78
CA GLN A 184 -9.43 23.60 -3.82
C GLN A 184 -10.67 24.31 -3.29
N LYS A 185 -10.79 25.60 -3.59
CA LYS A 185 -11.98 26.38 -3.24
C LYS A 185 -13.05 26.18 -4.32
N PRO A 186 -14.29 25.83 -3.95
CA PRO A 186 -15.38 25.71 -4.91
C PRO A 186 -15.66 27.08 -5.54
N ASN A 187 -15.96 27.08 -6.84
CA ASN A 187 -16.48 28.26 -7.53
C ASN A 187 -17.94 28.54 -7.11
N GLU A 188 -18.51 29.65 -7.56
CA GLU A 188 -19.88 30.05 -7.16
C GLU A 188 -20.96 29.03 -7.55
N MET A 189 -20.81 28.37 -8.71
CA MET A 189 -21.76 27.33 -9.14
C MET A 189 -21.64 26.08 -8.27
N GLU A 190 -20.43 25.67 -7.91
CA GLU A 190 -20.17 24.53 -7.01
C GLU A 190 -20.68 24.79 -5.58
N LYS A 191 -20.51 26.02 -5.06
CA LYS A 191 -21.10 26.45 -3.78
C LYS A 191 -22.62 26.40 -3.80
N TYR A 192 -23.22 26.80 -4.92
CA TYR A 192 -24.66 26.71 -5.12
C TYR A 192 -25.14 25.25 -5.08
N ILE A 193 -24.44 24.32 -5.77
CA ILE A 193 -24.71 22.88 -5.71
C ILE A 193 -24.62 22.34 -4.27
N PHE A 194 -23.60 22.73 -3.49
CA PHE A 194 -23.50 22.32 -2.08
C PHE A 194 -24.69 22.76 -1.23
N THR A 195 -25.19 23.97 -1.49
CA THR A 195 -26.33 24.53 -0.75
C THR A 195 -27.62 23.81 -1.12
N LEU A 196 -27.79 23.43 -2.40
CA LEU A 196 -28.96 22.70 -2.88
C LEU A 196 -29.15 21.34 -2.21
N PHE A 197 -28.08 20.59 -1.94
CA PHE A 197 -28.15 19.27 -1.27
C PHE A 197 -27.88 19.30 0.23
N ASN A 198 -27.90 20.51 0.83
CA ASN A 198 -28.01 20.76 2.26
C ASN A 198 -26.99 19.99 3.14
N ASN A 199 -25.69 20.09 2.82
CA ASN A 199 -24.49 19.94 3.66
C ASN A 199 -23.30 19.40 2.85
N ARG A 200 -22.07 19.71 3.32
CA ARG A 200 -20.75 19.22 2.85
C ARG A 200 -20.84 17.81 2.22
N LEU A 201 -20.93 17.71 0.90
CA LEU A 201 -20.81 16.45 0.12
C LEU A 201 -21.42 15.21 0.83
N LYS A 202 -22.66 15.32 1.34
CA LYS A 202 -23.33 14.20 2.03
C LYS A 202 -24.12 13.32 1.05
N ASP A 203 -24.77 12.30 1.57
CA ASP A 203 -25.50 11.27 0.83
C ASP A 203 -26.48 11.85 -0.23
N GLU A 204 -27.25 12.90 0.09
CA GLU A 204 -28.18 13.53 -0.88
C GLU A 204 -27.46 13.98 -2.16
N TYR A 205 -26.22 14.48 -2.05
CA TYR A 205 -25.41 14.88 -3.21
C TYR A 205 -24.92 13.66 -4.00
N HIS A 206 -24.44 12.61 -3.33
CA HIS A 206 -23.97 11.39 -3.98
C HIS A 206 -25.12 10.67 -4.69
N VAL A 207 -26.30 10.63 -4.07
CA VAL A 207 -27.54 10.14 -4.67
C VAL A 207 -27.89 10.96 -5.91
N ALA A 208 -27.87 12.29 -5.81
CA ALA A 208 -28.19 13.17 -6.94
C ALA A 208 -27.22 12.99 -8.11
N LEU A 209 -25.92 12.86 -7.83
CA LEU A 209 -24.89 12.59 -8.83
C LEU A 209 -25.14 11.24 -9.51
N LEU A 210 -25.41 10.19 -8.73
CA LEU A 210 -25.68 8.85 -9.26
C LEU A 210 -26.92 8.86 -10.16
N LEU A 211 -28.03 9.43 -9.70
CA LEU A 211 -29.28 9.53 -10.47
C LEU A 211 -29.12 10.36 -11.74
N GLU A 212 -28.41 11.50 -11.68
CA GLU A 212 -28.13 12.30 -12.87
C GLU A 212 -27.18 11.58 -13.84
N HIS A 213 -26.32 10.69 -13.35
CA HIS A 213 -25.50 9.83 -14.21
C HIS A 213 -26.35 8.77 -14.90
N LEU A 214 -27.27 8.14 -14.16
CA LEU A 214 -28.22 7.15 -14.71
C LEU A 214 -29.14 7.76 -15.77
N SER A 215 -29.61 9.00 -15.55
CA SER A 215 -30.57 9.67 -16.46
C SER A 215 -30.04 9.83 -17.89
N ARG A 216 -28.71 9.93 -18.06
CA ARG A 216 -28.01 10.02 -19.35
C ARG A 216 -28.11 8.76 -20.20
N TYR A 217 -28.50 7.64 -19.59
CA TYR A 217 -28.64 6.34 -20.23
C TYR A 217 -30.07 5.80 -20.07
N SER A 218 -31.05 6.68 -19.89
CA SER A 218 -32.46 6.30 -19.69
C SER A 218 -33.08 5.56 -20.88
N ASP A 219 -32.49 5.66 -22.06
CA ASP A 219 -32.86 4.92 -23.27
C ASP A 219 -32.21 3.52 -23.37
N LYS A 220 -31.40 3.12 -22.39
CA LYS A 220 -30.63 1.86 -22.40
C LYS A 220 -31.24 0.82 -21.45
N GLU A 221 -31.97 -0.13 -22.02
CA GLU A 221 -32.73 -1.13 -21.25
C GLU A 221 -31.86 -2.12 -20.46
N ASN A 222 -30.68 -2.48 -20.97
CA ASN A 222 -29.80 -3.51 -20.37
C ASN A 222 -28.65 -2.94 -19.54
N MET A 223 -28.60 -1.62 -19.36
CA MET A 223 -27.46 -0.96 -18.74
C MET A 223 -27.23 -1.42 -17.29
N ARG A 224 -25.96 -1.56 -16.93
CA ARG A 224 -25.50 -1.89 -15.57
C ARG A 224 -24.43 -0.90 -15.10
N LEU A 225 -24.43 -0.60 -13.82
CA LEU A 225 -23.31 0.07 -13.16
C LEU A 225 -22.50 -0.94 -12.39
N TRP A 226 -21.20 -0.96 -12.64
CA TRP A 226 -20.20 -1.71 -11.89
C TRP A 226 -19.57 -0.82 -10.83
N PHE A 227 -19.53 -1.27 -9.58
CA PHE A 227 -18.98 -0.53 -8.44
C PHE A 227 -17.69 -1.23 -7.93
N TYR A 228 -16.67 -0.43 -7.63
CA TYR A 228 -15.32 -0.88 -7.29
C TYR A 228 -14.92 -0.34 -5.92
N PRO A 229 -14.33 -1.16 -5.04
CA PRO A 229 -14.01 -0.78 -3.66
C PRO A 229 -12.98 0.35 -3.51
N CYS A 230 -12.28 0.72 -4.59
CA CYS A 230 -11.32 1.81 -4.64
C CYS A 230 -11.14 2.31 -6.08
N THR A 231 -10.36 3.37 -6.28
CA THR A 231 -9.86 3.77 -7.61
C THR A 231 -8.62 2.97 -8.02
N PRO A 232 -8.25 2.92 -9.32
CA PRO A 232 -7.01 2.28 -9.78
C PRO A 232 -5.74 2.87 -9.15
N GLU A 233 -5.72 4.17 -8.89
CA GLU A 233 -4.59 4.85 -8.25
C GLU A 233 -4.41 4.45 -6.79
N GLU A 234 -5.52 4.19 -6.08
CA GLU A 234 -5.53 3.73 -4.69
C GLU A 234 -5.19 2.23 -4.57
N TYR A 235 -5.46 1.45 -5.62
CA TYR A 235 -5.23 0.01 -5.63
C TYR A 235 -3.81 -0.39 -5.23
N ASP A 236 -2.81 0.37 -5.66
CA ASP A 236 -1.40 0.10 -5.36
C ASP A 236 -1.05 0.20 -3.85
N ASN A 237 -1.90 0.85 -3.05
CA ASN A 237 -1.66 1.10 -1.62
C ASN A 237 -2.60 0.34 -0.67
N LEU A 238 -3.61 -0.36 -1.19
CA LEU A 238 -4.71 -1.01 -0.45
C LEU A 238 -4.29 -1.79 0.80
N LEU A 239 -3.20 -2.56 0.75
CA LEU A 239 -2.83 -3.49 1.83
C LEU A 239 -1.96 -2.88 2.95
N THR A 240 -1.25 -1.79 2.69
CA THR A 240 -0.50 -1.09 3.76
C THR A 240 -1.43 -0.52 4.83
N GLU A 241 -2.69 -0.33 4.46
CA GLU A 241 -3.78 0.22 5.25
C GLU A 241 -4.85 -0.83 5.56
N HIS A 242 -4.57 -2.14 5.49
CA HIS A 242 -5.56 -3.15 5.93
C HIS A 242 -5.79 -3.18 7.45
N ASN A 243 -5.10 -2.34 8.23
CA ASN A 243 -5.53 -1.95 9.58
C ASN A 243 -6.48 -0.72 9.58
N TYR A 244 -6.85 -0.22 8.40
CA TYR A 244 -7.51 1.06 8.14
C TYR A 244 -8.56 1.02 7.01
N LEU A 245 -8.89 -0.16 6.47
CA LEU A 245 -10.32 -0.45 6.30
C LEU A 245 -10.80 -0.65 7.73
N PRO A 246 -11.49 0.32 8.33
CA PRO A 246 -11.94 0.10 9.67
C PRO A 246 -12.98 -1.01 9.55
N ASP A 247 -12.68 -2.16 10.12
CA ASP A 247 -13.69 -2.93 10.85
C ASP A 247 -14.48 -1.94 11.76
N ALA A 248 -13.92 -0.79 12.16
CA ALA A 248 -14.68 0.30 12.79
C ALA A 248 -15.77 1.00 11.93
N LEU A 249 -15.94 0.69 10.63
CA LEU A 249 -17.11 1.11 9.82
C LEU A 249 -18.11 -0.04 9.58
N LEU A 250 -17.73 -1.28 9.92
CA LEU A 250 -18.62 -2.44 9.93
C LEU A 250 -18.60 -3.02 11.34
N PRO A 251 -19.57 -2.73 12.22
CA PRO A 251 -19.52 -3.14 13.63
C PRO A 251 -19.06 -4.60 13.79
N ASP A 252 -18.15 -4.84 14.74
CA ASP A 252 -17.36 -6.06 14.99
C ASP A 252 -18.15 -7.41 15.05
N GLU A 253 -19.47 -7.38 14.90
CA GLU A 253 -20.36 -8.54 14.81
C GLU A 253 -20.65 -8.98 13.35
N VAL A 254 -20.10 -8.28 12.34
CA VAL A 254 -20.49 -8.44 10.92
C VAL A 254 -19.29 -8.61 9.97
N GLY A 255 -18.22 -9.25 10.43
CA GLY A 255 -17.19 -9.77 9.52
C GLY A 255 -17.70 -11.06 8.88
N PRO A 256 -18.03 -11.11 7.57
CA PRO A 256 -18.45 -12.36 6.98
C PRO A 256 -17.26 -13.31 6.89
N ASN A 257 -17.50 -14.58 7.21
CA ASN A 257 -16.56 -15.66 6.97
C ASN A 257 -16.11 -15.60 5.48
N PRO A 258 -14.81 -15.72 5.15
CA PRO A 258 -14.33 -15.77 3.77
C PRO A 258 -15.07 -16.78 2.87
N ASP A 259 -15.72 -17.79 3.44
CA ASP A 259 -16.54 -18.79 2.73
C ASP A 259 -18.01 -18.38 2.49
N THR A 260 -18.44 -17.20 2.95
CA THR A 260 -19.85 -16.75 2.82
C THR A 260 -20.15 -16.40 1.35
N PRO A 261 -21.24 -16.88 0.72
CA PRO A 261 -21.57 -16.56 -0.67
C PRO A 261 -21.57 -15.05 -0.93
N GLN A 262 -21.07 -14.62 -2.10
CA GLN A 262 -20.89 -13.19 -2.43
C GLN A 262 -22.19 -12.39 -2.26
N GLU A 263 -23.32 -13.01 -2.56
CA GLU A 263 -24.66 -12.43 -2.39
C GLU A 263 -24.93 -12.02 -0.93
N GLU A 264 -24.58 -12.84 0.07
CA GLU A 264 -24.78 -12.53 1.50
C GLU A 264 -23.85 -11.46 2.05
N ARG A 265 -22.65 -11.30 1.48
CA ARG A 265 -21.70 -10.25 1.91
C ARG A 265 -22.11 -8.85 1.44
N THR A 266 -22.85 -8.79 0.33
CA THR A 266 -23.49 -7.57 -0.17
C THR A 266 -24.85 -7.32 0.50
N LEU A 267 -25.24 -8.02 1.59
CA LEU A 267 -26.63 -8.05 2.06
C LEU A 267 -26.88 -7.50 3.48
N THR A 268 -26.34 -6.32 3.80
CA THR A 268 -27.13 -5.38 4.62
C THR A 268 -27.46 -4.15 3.78
N LEU A 269 -28.72 -3.70 3.87
CA LEU A 269 -29.23 -2.58 3.08
C LEU A 269 -28.34 -1.34 3.21
N ASN A 270 -27.79 -1.11 4.41
CA ASN A 270 -26.89 0.01 4.71
C ASN A 270 -25.49 -0.18 4.10
N GLY A 271 -24.86 -1.36 4.27
CA GLY A 271 -23.53 -1.61 3.69
C GLY A 271 -23.53 -1.52 2.17
N THR A 272 -24.57 -2.05 1.51
CA THR A 272 -24.74 -1.93 0.04
C THR A 272 -24.86 -0.49 -0.41
N MET A 273 -25.57 0.32 0.36
CA MET A 273 -25.85 1.70 0.03
C MET A 273 -24.62 2.58 0.19
N ASP A 274 -23.85 2.43 1.27
CA ASP A 274 -22.58 3.12 1.46
C ASP A 274 -21.60 2.75 0.34
N ILE A 275 -21.52 1.45 0.01
CA ILE A 275 -20.74 0.96 -1.11
C ILE A 275 -21.18 1.61 -2.43
N MET A 276 -22.48 1.76 -2.72
CA MET A 276 -22.94 2.41 -3.97
C MET A 276 -22.61 3.92 -4.03
N LEU A 277 -22.68 4.63 -2.90
CA LEU A 277 -22.56 6.08 -2.85
C LEU A 277 -21.11 6.58 -2.83
N TYR A 278 -20.21 5.80 -2.24
CA TYR A 278 -18.82 6.24 -1.98
C TYR A 278 -17.78 5.59 -2.89
N ASN A 279 -18.12 4.50 -3.58
CA ASN A 279 -17.16 3.82 -4.43
C ASN A 279 -17.03 4.41 -5.83
N TYR A 280 -15.92 4.05 -6.46
CA TYR A 280 -15.70 4.26 -7.88
C TYR A 280 -16.68 3.38 -8.67
N TYR A 281 -17.19 3.85 -9.81
CA TYR A 281 -18.10 3.06 -10.65
C TYR A 281 -17.91 3.34 -12.15
N GLN A 282 -18.29 2.35 -12.97
CA GLN A 282 -18.23 2.39 -14.43
C GLN A 282 -19.54 1.91 -15.04
N VAL A 283 -19.84 2.36 -16.26
CA VAL A 283 -21.10 2.06 -16.95
C VAL A 283 -20.88 1.01 -18.03
N ASP A 284 -21.57 -0.11 -17.89
CA ASP A 284 -21.74 -1.13 -18.91
C ASP A 284 -23.06 -0.86 -19.63
N ILE A 285 -22.99 -0.09 -20.73
CA ILE A 285 -24.16 0.40 -21.47
C ILE A 285 -25.01 -0.76 -22.00
N ASP A 286 -24.35 -1.83 -22.46
CA ASP A 286 -25.01 -2.97 -23.09
C ASP A 286 -25.34 -4.10 -22.10
N GLY A 287 -24.80 -4.05 -20.89
CA GLY A 287 -25.04 -5.04 -19.83
C GLY A 287 -24.34 -6.38 -20.04
N ILE A 288 -23.27 -6.39 -20.83
CA ILE A 288 -22.58 -7.61 -21.30
C ILE A 288 -21.24 -7.87 -20.63
N TRP A 289 -20.78 -6.98 -19.74
CA TRP A 289 -19.47 -7.12 -19.14
C TRP A 289 -19.42 -8.29 -18.15
N SER A 290 -18.35 -9.07 -18.23
CA SER A 290 -17.93 -9.95 -17.13
C SER A 290 -17.22 -9.12 -16.05
N LYS A 291 -17.01 -9.71 -14.87
CA LYS A 291 -16.19 -9.08 -13.82
C LYS A 291 -14.80 -8.69 -14.30
N ASP A 292 -14.11 -9.61 -14.99
CA ASP A 292 -12.77 -9.35 -15.52
C ASP A 292 -12.77 -8.20 -16.53
N LEU A 293 -13.79 -8.15 -17.40
CA LEU A 293 -13.92 -7.08 -18.37
C LEU A 293 -14.20 -5.73 -17.68
N ALA A 294 -15.10 -5.71 -16.69
CA ALA A 294 -15.40 -4.52 -15.90
C ALA A 294 -14.14 -3.97 -15.19
N LEU A 295 -13.38 -4.84 -14.52
CA LEU A 295 -12.10 -4.50 -13.91
C LEU A 295 -11.13 -3.86 -14.91
N SER A 296 -10.99 -4.46 -16.10
CA SER A 296 -10.12 -3.92 -17.14
C SER A 296 -10.54 -2.53 -17.64
N PHE A 297 -11.85 -2.29 -17.83
CA PHE A 297 -12.36 -1.00 -18.26
C PHE A 297 -12.22 0.08 -17.20
N ALA A 298 -12.28 -0.30 -15.92
CA ALA A 298 -11.99 0.60 -14.82
C ALA A 298 -10.49 0.88 -14.65
N GLY A 299 -9.60 0.21 -15.40
CA GLY A 299 -8.15 0.42 -15.34
C GLY A 299 -7.43 -0.47 -14.32
N PHE A 300 -8.10 -1.50 -13.79
CA PHE A 300 -7.46 -2.53 -12.99
C PHE A 300 -6.93 -3.64 -13.89
N TYR A 301 -5.68 -4.03 -13.67
CA TYR A 301 -5.03 -5.06 -14.46
C TYR A 301 -4.67 -6.27 -13.59
N PRO A 302 -4.78 -7.48 -14.13
CA PRO A 302 -4.34 -8.67 -13.44
C PRO A 302 -2.84 -8.58 -13.18
N ILE A 303 -2.41 -9.43 -12.25
CA ILE A 303 -1.04 -9.47 -11.76
C ILE A 303 -0.11 -9.85 -12.89
N HIS A 304 0.86 -8.98 -13.16
CA HIS A 304 1.87 -9.25 -14.16
C HIS A 304 2.91 -10.22 -13.58
N ARG A 305 2.95 -11.43 -14.12
CA ARG A 305 3.97 -12.46 -13.84
C ARG A 305 4.70 -12.80 -15.12
N THR A 306 5.55 -11.90 -15.61
CA THR A 306 6.19 -12.03 -16.92
C THR A 306 7.03 -13.31 -17.03
N PHE A 307 7.62 -13.72 -15.92
CA PHE A 307 8.43 -14.94 -15.82
C PHE A 307 7.72 -16.08 -15.07
N GLY A 308 6.40 -15.98 -14.86
CA GLY A 308 5.65 -16.93 -14.04
C GLY A 308 6.28 -17.09 -12.66
N ASP A 309 6.51 -18.34 -12.27
CA ASP A 309 7.16 -18.70 -11.00
C ASP A 309 8.68 -18.97 -11.16
N ASP A 310 9.28 -18.66 -12.32
CA ASP A 310 10.73 -18.78 -12.54
C ASP A 310 11.48 -17.58 -11.94
N LEU A 311 11.58 -17.59 -10.62
CA LEU A 311 12.19 -16.52 -9.83
C LEU A 311 13.71 -16.42 -10.05
N ASP A 312 14.35 -17.51 -10.46
CA ASP A 312 15.77 -17.51 -10.81
C ASP A 312 15.98 -16.73 -12.10
N PHE A 313 15.18 -16.99 -13.14
CA PHE A 313 15.23 -16.24 -14.39
C PHE A 313 14.89 -14.76 -14.18
N ALA A 314 13.88 -14.45 -13.35
CA ALA A 314 13.53 -13.09 -12.96
C ALA A 314 14.72 -12.34 -12.33
N PHE A 315 15.48 -13.01 -11.46
CA PHE A 315 16.67 -12.45 -10.85
C PHE A 315 17.77 -12.18 -11.88
N GLU A 316 18.15 -13.19 -12.69
CA GLU A 316 19.22 -13.03 -13.69
C GLU A 316 18.87 -11.93 -14.70
N TYR A 317 17.62 -11.91 -15.19
CA TYR A 317 17.13 -10.86 -16.09
C TYR A 317 17.24 -9.46 -15.46
N THR A 318 16.96 -9.32 -14.17
CA THR A 318 17.12 -8.04 -13.44
C THR A 318 18.58 -7.60 -13.41
N MET A 319 19.48 -8.52 -13.05
CA MET A 319 20.91 -8.24 -12.96
C MET A 319 21.48 -7.90 -14.32
N ASP A 320 21.11 -8.65 -15.36
CA ASP A 320 21.51 -8.43 -16.74
C ASP A 320 21.07 -7.05 -17.23
N ILE A 321 19.79 -6.68 -17.07
CA ILE A 321 19.32 -5.35 -17.44
C ILE A 321 20.05 -4.26 -16.68
N MET A 322 20.27 -4.42 -15.38
CA MET A 322 21.01 -3.41 -14.60
C MET A 322 22.45 -3.25 -15.08
N SER A 323 23.12 -4.34 -15.47
CA SER A 323 24.50 -4.33 -15.97
C SER A 323 24.66 -3.49 -17.24
N LEU A 324 23.59 -3.35 -18.02
CA LEU A 324 23.52 -2.57 -19.25
C LEU A 324 23.48 -1.04 -19.01
N TYR A 325 23.36 -0.57 -17.77
CA TYR A 325 23.36 0.85 -17.44
C TYR A 325 24.71 1.38 -16.98
N THR A 326 24.86 2.71 -16.90
CA THR A 326 26.08 3.34 -16.40
C THR A 326 26.32 3.02 -14.93
N GLU A 327 27.57 3.12 -14.44
CA GLU A 327 27.88 2.89 -13.02
C GLU A 327 27.03 3.76 -12.07
N ASN A 328 26.68 4.98 -12.47
CA ASN A 328 25.86 5.88 -11.66
C ASN A 328 24.41 5.39 -11.56
N ASP A 329 23.85 4.91 -12.67
CA ASP A 329 22.51 4.33 -12.70
C ASP A 329 22.47 3.00 -11.95
N GLN A 330 23.50 2.16 -12.09
CA GLN A 330 23.65 0.93 -11.32
C GLN A 330 23.66 1.20 -9.81
N LYS A 331 24.37 2.24 -9.35
CA LYS A 331 24.32 2.67 -7.94
C LYS A 331 22.92 3.09 -7.51
N LEU A 332 22.16 3.77 -8.38
CA LEU A 332 20.78 4.15 -8.11
C LEU A 332 19.89 2.90 -7.99
N PHE A 333 20.00 1.95 -8.93
CA PHE A 333 19.28 0.68 -8.87
C PHE A 333 19.61 -0.11 -7.61
N ASN A 334 20.90 -0.21 -7.23
CA ASN A 334 21.31 -0.86 -6.00
C ASN A 334 20.70 -0.20 -4.75
N ASN A 335 20.54 1.13 -4.73
CA ASN A 335 19.86 1.80 -3.62
C ASN A 335 18.36 1.48 -3.57
N ILE A 336 17.69 1.38 -4.73
CA ILE A 336 16.27 1.01 -4.82
C ILE A 336 16.09 -0.44 -4.41
N LEU A 337 16.88 -1.37 -4.95
CA LEU A 337 16.87 -2.78 -4.57
C LEU A 337 17.21 -2.98 -3.09
N ALA A 338 18.17 -2.22 -2.54
CA ALA A 338 18.47 -2.30 -1.12
C ALA A 338 17.28 -1.93 -0.23
N LYS A 339 16.38 -1.04 -0.70
CA LYS A 339 15.10 -0.79 -0.03
C LYS A 339 14.08 -1.88 -0.30
N ALA A 340 13.95 -2.29 -1.56
CA ALA A 340 12.96 -3.28 -1.97
C ALA A 340 13.15 -4.63 -1.25
N LEU A 341 14.42 -5.00 -1.04
CA LEU A 341 14.80 -6.25 -0.39
C LEU A 341 14.92 -6.14 1.13
N SER A 342 14.85 -4.94 1.71
CA SER A 342 14.95 -4.79 3.17
C SER A 342 13.66 -5.14 3.89
N ASP A 343 13.76 -5.25 5.20
CA ASP A 343 12.61 -5.44 6.10
C ASP A 343 12.02 -4.12 6.61
N GLU A 344 12.45 -3.00 6.01
CA GLU A 344 11.93 -1.69 6.34
C GLU A 344 10.48 -1.54 5.82
N PRO A 345 9.62 -0.77 6.49
CA PRO A 345 8.26 -0.49 6.01
C PRO A 345 8.24 0.06 4.58
N GLY A 346 7.26 -0.38 3.78
CA GLY A 346 7.12 0.05 2.40
C GLY A 346 8.04 -0.66 1.39
N SER A 347 8.86 -1.63 1.82
CA SER A 347 9.80 -2.34 0.93
C SER A 347 9.09 -3.07 -0.21
N LEU A 348 7.97 -3.73 0.08
CA LEU A 348 7.18 -4.47 -0.91
C LEU A 348 6.54 -3.55 -1.97
N GLN A 349 6.10 -2.34 -1.60
CA GLN A 349 5.59 -1.33 -2.52
C GLN A 349 6.70 -0.77 -3.42
N VAL A 350 7.90 -0.57 -2.84
CA VAL A 350 9.08 -0.20 -3.62
C VAL A 350 9.44 -1.32 -4.60
N LEU A 351 9.37 -2.58 -4.16
CA LEU A 351 9.59 -3.75 -5.01
C LEU A 351 8.55 -3.83 -6.13
N SER A 352 7.26 -3.69 -5.84
CA SER A 352 6.17 -3.68 -6.84
C SER A 352 6.43 -2.62 -7.93
N LYS A 353 6.74 -1.37 -7.53
CA LYS A 353 7.03 -0.27 -8.47
C LYS A 353 8.30 -0.50 -9.28
N PHE A 354 9.33 -1.07 -8.66
CA PHE A 354 10.57 -1.43 -9.34
C PHE A 354 10.31 -2.55 -10.35
N TRP A 355 9.67 -3.63 -9.91
CA TRP A 355 9.39 -4.83 -10.69
C TRP A 355 8.50 -4.54 -11.91
N LYS A 356 7.38 -3.81 -11.72
CA LYS A 356 6.50 -3.34 -12.81
C LYS A 356 7.24 -2.53 -13.89
N LYS A 357 8.35 -1.87 -13.54
CA LYS A 357 9.20 -1.16 -14.51
C LYS A 357 10.20 -2.09 -15.18
N MET A 358 10.84 -2.98 -14.42
CA MET A 358 11.81 -3.93 -14.94
C MET A 358 11.19 -4.86 -15.98
N GLU A 359 10.02 -5.43 -15.70
CA GLU A 359 9.32 -6.34 -16.62
C GLU A 359 8.90 -5.71 -17.95
N LYS A 360 8.78 -4.37 -18.01
CA LYS A 360 8.43 -3.65 -19.24
C LYS A 360 9.64 -3.40 -20.15
N ILE A 361 10.86 -3.68 -19.70
CA ILE A 361 12.08 -3.39 -20.46
C ILE A 361 12.39 -4.57 -21.38
N SER A 362 12.16 -4.45 -22.68
CA SER A 362 12.68 -5.44 -23.63
C SER A 362 14.22 -5.49 -23.57
N TYR A 363 14.78 -6.67 -23.27
CA TYR A 363 16.23 -6.88 -23.22
C TYR A 363 16.87 -6.56 -24.57
N ASP A 364 16.27 -7.05 -25.66
CA ASP A 364 16.75 -6.84 -27.04
C ASP A 364 16.70 -5.36 -27.44
N ASP A 365 15.64 -4.63 -27.08
CA ASP A 365 15.52 -3.20 -27.36
C ASP A 365 16.59 -2.41 -26.60
N ARG A 366 16.84 -2.78 -25.34
CA ARG A 366 17.83 -2.12 -24.50
C ARG A 366 19.25 -2.37 -24.99
N LEU A 367 19.57 -3.62 -25.35
CA LEU A 367 20.85 -4.01 -25.93
C LEU A 367 21.08 -3.25 -27.24
N THR A 368 20.06 -3.19 -28.10
CA THR A 368 20.08 -2.44 -29.36
C THR A 368 20.36 -0.95 -29.15
N GLN A 369 19.73 -0.34 -28.14
CA GLN A 369 19.93 1.06 -27.80
C GLN A 369 21.38 1.35 -27.37
N ILE A 370 21.97 0.49 -26.54
CA ILE A 370 23.34 0.66 -26.01
C ILE A 370 24.39 0.42 -27.08
N LEU A 371 24.21 -0.65 -27.86
CA LEU A 371 25.11 -0.94 -28.96
C LEU A 371 24.96 0.08 -30.10
N GLY A 372 23.86 0.84 -30.13
CA GLY A 372 23.54 1.78 -31.20
C GLY A 372 23.27 1.09 -32.54
N ILE A 373 22.99 -0.22 -32.52
CA ILE A 373 23.11 -1.07 -33.72
C ILE A 373 21.85 -1.09 -34.59
N LEU A 374 20.66 -0.68 -34.15
CA LEU A 374 19.48 -0.65 -35.04
C LEU A 374 18.58 0.57 -34.83
N SER A 375 18.98 1.72 -35.40
CA SER A 375 18.03 2.66 -36.04
C SER A 375 18.73 3.75 -36.86
N LYS A 376 19.56 3.33 -37.82
CA LYS A 376 19.62 3.97 -39.14
C LYS A 376 19.68 2.89 -40.22
N SER A 377 18.61 2.12 -40.36
CA SER A 377 18.34 1.47 -41.64
C SER A 377 16.84 1.57 -41.93
N PRO A 378 16.42 2.45 -42.85
CA PRO A 378 15.08 2.46 -43.37
C PRO A 378 15.00 1.35 -44.43
N ASN A 379 14.30 0.24 -44.14
CA ASN A 379 13.45 -0.49 -45.09
C ASN A 379 13.01 -1.87 -44.56
N ARG A 380 11.68 -2.06 -44.57
CA ARG A 380 10.89 -3.21 -45.08
C ARG A 380 11.29 -4.61 -44.57
N PHE A 381 10.40 -5.43 -44.03
CA PHE A 381 9.14 -5.89 -44.63
C PHE A 381 8.15 -6.37 -43.55
N PRO A 382 6.84 -6.41 -43.87
CA PRO A 382 5.79 -6.97 -43.02
C PRO A 382 5.71 -8.49 -43.19
N PHE A 383 5.40 -9.17 -42.09
CA PHE A 383 4.56 -10.37 -42.10
C PHE A 383 3.55 -10.25 -40.98
#